data_AF-A0A536CR51-F1
#
_entry.id   AF-A0A536CR51-F1
#
_cell.length_a   1.000
_cell.length_b   1.000
_cell.length_c   1.000
_cell.angle_alpha   90.00
_cell.angle_beta   90.00
_cell.angle_gamma   90.00
#
_symmetry.space_group_name_H-M   'P 1'
#
loop_
_entity.id
_entity.type
_entity.pdbx_description
1 polymer ?
#
loop_
_entity_poly.entity_id
_entity_poly.type
_entity_poly.pdbx_seq_one_letter_code
_entity_poly.pdbx_strand_id
1 'polypeptide(L)'
;MTHLDLVIIGGGPAGLTAGLYAARANMSTLLVEQKDLGGEILNTELIEDYPGIESITGAELSKRMAEHALKFGLKVETYKPVKQIRVDEDRKIVEFADGSTISAYAVIVAVGGEPTKLGVTGEEQYHGRGVSYCAVCDGAFFKGSDLAVIGGGDSAFQEGLFLTRFAKKLYVVHRRTDFRAQGILQDRLLGLDKVEAITPATVKEIGGDGDVKWIEIERDGRTERVNVDGVFVFIGFKPVGRYLFADHIDHDKNGYLITDQYMQTNIPGVYAVGDTRAQLAKQITTAVGDATTAVLHAERYIEELKHAEQEFPSAPKAKVAEAAARAELLVFSPGTVIVREGEESDRLYMVIKGEAEVTQRHPDGAEEVVNRVGPGEYFGEIGLLADAPRNATVRARTSVEAMAIDRATFRRLLLRRDRGGCARLRLARRRRRRQGREGGRRERGDPALAELTVALLAGHSCLEEHRDVSRPLVPTEPVVELETGHPRQTHVHDEDVGSDVLRRLDRGRRVRHVDRVEPRLVTDRPGEQLADRSIVLHDKHHTPRLLQPHASKPQQLRCLMTGCHGGCSLCDRSVE
;
A
#
# COMPACT_ATOMS: atom_id res chain seq x y z
N MET A 1 -4.25 -4.33 -25.29
CA MET A 1 -3.88 -3.93 -23.92
C MET A 1 -3.53 -5.19 -23.16
N THR A 2 -2.39 -5.22 -22.47
CA THR A 2 -2.05 -6.36 -21.61
C THR A 2 -2.80 -6.20 -20.29
N HIS A 3 -3.39 -7.29 -19.79
CA HIS A 3 -4.03 -7.35 -18.48
C HIS A 3 -3.12 -8.10 -17.51
N LEU A 4 -2.88 -7.50 -16.35
CA LEU A 4 -2.00 -8.00 -15.30
C LEU A 4 -2.72 -7.99 -13.95
N ASP A 5 -2.13 -8.67 -12.98
CA ASP A 5 -2.54 -8.56 -11.59
C ASP A 5 -2.04 -7.27 -10.97
N LEU A 6 -0.73 -7.02 -11.13
CA LEU A 6 -0.03 -5.93 -10.48
C LEU A 6 0.96 -5.26 -11.43
N VAL A 7 0.97 -3.93 -11.45
CA VAL A 7 2.07 -3.14 -12.01
C VAL A 7 2.80 -2.42 -10.88
N ILE A 8 4.13 -2.50 -10.90
CA ILE A 8 5.01 -1.84 -9.93
C ILE A 8 5.80 -0.77 -10.67
N ILE A 9 5.73 0.48 -10.22
CA ILE A 9 6.35 1.63 -10.89
C ILE A 9 7.51 2.12 -10.03
N GLY A 10 8.74 1.92 -10.51
CA GLY A 10 9.98 2.18 -9.79
C GLY A 10 10.73 0.87 -9.46
N GLY A 11 12.02 0.85 -9.76
CA GLY A 11 12.96 -0.27 -9.62
C GLY A 11 13.98 -0.08 -8.49
N GLY A 12 13.70 0.79 -7.53
CA GLY A 12 14.48 0.91 -6.28
C GLY A 12 14.22 -0.24 -5.29
N PRO A 13 14.79 -0.20 -4.07
CA PRO A 13 14.68 -1.29 -3.09
C PRO A 13 13.24 -1.67 -2.73
N ALA A 14 12.34 -0.69 -2.62
CA ALA A 14 10.91 -0.92 -2.43
C ALA A 14 10.28 -1.67 -3.61
N GLY A 15 10.51 -1.22 -4.84
CA GLY A 15 9.96 -1.82 -6.05
C GLY A 15 10.47 -3.24 -6.28
N LEU A 16 11.77 -3.47 -6.14
CA LEU A 16 12.38 -4.81 -6.25
C LEU A 16 11.86 -5.77 -5.16
N THR A 17 11.65 -5.27 -3.94
CA THR A 17 11.03 -6.07 -2.87
C THR A 17 9.57 -6.39 -3.17
N ALA A 18 8.79 -5.40 -3.63
CA ALA A 18 7.42 -5.62 -4.01
C ALA A 18 7.32 -6.66 -5.14
N GLY A 19 8.20 -6.58 -6.14
CA GLY A 19 8.26 -7.53 -7.24
C GLY A 19 8.67 -8.94 -6.80
N LEU A 20 9.60 -9.06 -5.85
CA LEU A 20 9.96 -10.35 -5.23
C LEU A 20 8.75 -11.00 -4.52
N TYR A 21 8.02 -10.25 -3.69
CA TYR A 21 6.84 -10.80 -3.01
C TYR A 21 5.72 -11.15 -3.99
N ALA A 22 5.48 -10.30 -5.00
CA ALA A 22 4.43 -10.53 -5.99
C ALA A 22 4.72 -11.74 -6.89
N ALA A 23 5.98 -11.94 -7.30
CA ALA A 23 6.40 -13.12 -8.02
C ALA A 23 6.26 -14.40 -7.17
N ARG A 24 6.55 -14.32 -5.86
CA ARG A 24 6.35 -15.44 -4.91
C ARG A 24 4.88 -15.78 -4.66
N ALA A 25 3.98 -14.79 -4.74
CA ALA A 25 2.53 -14.98 -4.75
C ALA A 25 1.98 -15.50 -6.10
N ASN A 26 2.86 -15.75 -7.10
CA ASN A 26 2.49 -16.17 -8.45
C ASN A 26 1.54 -15.19 -9.17
N MET A 27 1.55 -13.91 -8.77
CA MET A 27 0.76 -12.85 -9.41
C MET A 27 1.39 -12.48 -10.76
N SER A 28 0.54 -12.28 -11.78
CA SER A 28 0.98 -11.79 -13.09
C SER A 28 1.44 -10.33 -13.00
N THR A 29 2.74 -10.16 -12.76
CA THR A 29 3.32 -8.87 -12.34
C THR A 29 4.31 -8.32 -13.36
N LEU A 30 4.31 -7.00 -13.55
CA LEU A 30 5.35 -6.27 -14.27
C LEU A 30 5.89 -5.14 -13.40
N LEU A 31 7.21 -5.09 -13.22
CA LEU A 31 7.91 -3.90 -12.72
C LEU A 31 8.39 -3.06 -13.90
N VAL A 32 8.14 -1.75 -13.84
CA VAL A 32 8.63 -0.77 -14.83
C VAL A 32 9.52 0.26 -14.13
N GLU A 33 10.68 0.53 -14.73
CA GLU A 33 11.65 1.52 -14.25
C GLU A 33 12.06 2.42 -15.42
N GLN A 34 12.21 3.72 -15.15
CA GLN A 34 12.58 4.74 -16.14
C GLN A 34 14.09 4.81 -16.43
N LYS A 35 14.93 4.23 -15.56
CA LYS A 35 16.40 4.16 -15.65
C LYS A 35 16.88 2.71 -15.44
N ASP A 36 18.05 2.54 -14.84
CA ASP A 36 18.58 1.28 -14.32
C ASP A 36 17.99 0.89 -12.96
N LEU A 37 18.09 -0.40 -12.61
CA LEU A 37 17.57 -0.94 -11.35
C LEU A 37 18.45 -0.56 -10.16
N GLY A 38 17.79 -0.17 -9.06
CA GLY A 38 18.40 0.24 -7.80
C GLY A 38 17.93 1.60 -7.31
N GLY A 39 17.50 2.48 -8.21
CA GLY A 39 17.13 3.85 -7.82
C GLY A 39 18.27 4.54 -7.07
N GLU A 40 17.95 5.29 -6.01
CA GLU A 40 18.93 6.14 -5.32
C GLU A 40 20.07 5.39 -4.61
N ILE A 41 19.94 4.10 -4.27
CA ILE A 41 21.08 3.38 -3.66
C ILE A 41 22.23 3.17 -4.65
N LEU A 42 22.02 3.30 -5.97
CA LEU A 42 23.12 3.33 -6.93
C LEU A 42 24.10 4.49 -6.69
N ASN A 43 23.64 5.55 -6.01
CA ASN A 43 24.42 6.73 -5.69
C ASN A 43 25.18 6.62 -4.35
N THR A 44 25.20 5.45 -3.69
CA THR A 44 25.80 5.24 -2.35
C THR A 44 26.87 4.14 -2.33
N GLU A 45 28.09 4.51 -1.92
CA GLU A 45 29.26 3.60 -1.90
C GLU A 45 29.17 2.59 -0.76
N LEU A 46 28.70 3.01 0.41
CA LEU A 46 28.81 2.21 1.62
C LEU A 46 27.52 2.29 2.44
N ILE A 47 26.89 1.14 2.60
CA ILE A 47 25.69 0.92 3.40
C ILE A 47 26.10 0.05 4.59
N GLU A 48 25.99 0.59 5.81
CA GLU A 48 26.30 -0.09 7.09
C GLU A 48 25.03 -0.25 7.97
N ASP A 49 23.86 0.18 7.48
CA ASP A 49 22.60 0.31 8.23
C ASP A 49 21.47 -0.62 7.73
N TYR A 50 21.80 -1.60 6.87
CA TYR A 50 20.86 -2.63 6.40
C TYR A 50 21.08 -3.97 7.14
N PRO A 51 20.24 -4.33 8.14
CA PRO A 51 20.51 -5.44 9.04
C PRO A 51 20.67 -6.79 8.33
N GLY A 52 21.61 -7.60 8.83
CA GLY A 52 22.01 -8.86 8.21
C GLY A 52 23.13 -8.73 7.18
N ILE A 53 23.56 -7.50 6.87
CA ILE A 53 24.74 -7.19 6.06
C ILE A 53 25.58 -6.16 6.82
N GLU A 54 26.84 -6.48 7.13
CA GLU A 54 27.73 -5.60 7.91
C GLU A 54 28.16 -4.36 7.10
N SER A 55 28.55 -4.58 5.83
CA SER A 55 28.83 -3.51 4.87
C SER A 55 28.62 -3.99 3.44
N ILE A 56 28.10 -3.13 2.57
CA ILE A 56 27.88 -3.41 1.15
C ILE A 56 27.83 -2.11 0.34
N THR A 57 28.15 -2.17 -0.96
CA THR A 57 27.91 -1.05 -1.87
C THR A 57 26.46 -1.06 -2.36
N GLY A 58 25.89 0.12 -2.63
CA GLY A 58 24.51 0.19 -3.09
C GLY A 58 24.30 -0.41 -4.48
N ALA A 59 25.33 -0.41 -5.34
CA ALA A 59 25.33 -1.15 -6.61
C ALA A 59 25.24 -2.68 -6.40
N GLU A 60 26.03 -3.25 -5.50
CA GLU A 60 26.01 -4.69 -5.19
C GLU A 60 24.72 -5.09 -4.45
N LEU A 61 24.20 -4.24 -3.56
CA LEU A 61 22.91 -4.46 -2.92
C LEU A 61 21.76 -4.44 -3.94
N SER A 62 21.71 -3.43 -4.82
CA SER A 62 20.73 -3.34 -5.91
C SER A 62 20.75 -4.61 -6.77
N LYS A 63 21.94 -5.00 -7.24
CA LYS A 63 22.14 -6.20 -8.04
C LYS A 63 21.58 -7.45 -7.35
N ARG A 64 21.91 -7.67 -6.08
CA ARG A 64 21.39 -8.81 -5.30
C ARG A 64 19.87 -8.79 -5.16
N MET A 65 19.26 -7.62 -4.95
CA MET A 65 17.80 -7.47 -4.87
C MET A 65 17.14 -7.79 -6.23
N ALA A 66 17.70 -7.29 -7.33
CA ALA A 66 17.22 -7.55 -8.68
C ALA A 66 17.35 -9.03 -9.07
N GLU A 67 18.53 -9.64 -8.89
CA GLU A 67 18.77 -11.07 -9.13
C GLU A 67 17.81 -11.95 -8.31
N HIS A 68 17.54 -11.59 -7.06
CA HIS A 68 16.60 -12.31 -6.20
C HIS A 68 15.16 -12.23 -6.73
N ALA A 69 14.68 -11.05 -7.12
CA ALA A 69 13.34 -10.87 -7.66
C ALA A 69 13.16 -11.58 -9.03
N LEU A 70 14.14 -11.42 -9.93
CA LEU A 70 14.16 -12.08 -11.25
C LEU A 70 14.17 -13.61 -11.12
N LYS A 71 14.89 -14.18 -10.15
CA LYS A 71 14.94 -15.62 -9.87
C LYS A 71 13.57 -16.23 -9.55
N PHE A 72 12.65 -15.45 -8.96
CA PHE A 72 11.27 -15.88 -8.71
C PHE A 72 10.30 -15.63 -9.88
N GLY A 73 10.79 -15.10 -11.00
CA GLY A 73 10.00 -14.91 -12.23
C GLY A 73 9.39 -13.51 -12.40
N LEU A 74 9.84 -12.51 -11.63
CA LEU A 74 9.45 -11.12 -11.86
C LEU A 74 9.80 -10.68 -13.30
N LYS A 75 8.84 -10.10 -14.01
CA LYS A 75 9.09 -9.41 -15.28
C LYS A 75 9.48 -7.96 -14.99
N VAL A 76 10.52 -7.49 -15.66
CA VAL A 76 11.06 -6.14 -15.49
C VAL A 76 11.27 -5.50 -16.86
N GLU A 77 10.81 -4.26 -17.02
CA GLU A 77 11.11 -3.41 -18.18
C GLU A 77 11.77 -2.11 -17.68
N THR A 78 13.07 -1.95 -17.96
CA THR A 78 13.85 -0.73 -17.71
C THR A 78 13.70 0.27 -18.86
N TYR A 79 14.13 1.52 -18.63
CA TYR A 79 14.00 2.64 -19.58
C TYR A 79 12.55 2.88 -20.06
N LYS A 80 11.56 2.55 -19.23
CA LYS A 80 10.13 2.63 -19.53
C LYS A 80 9.41 3.62 -18.61
N PRO A 81 9.51 4.94 -18.89
CA PRO A 81 8.85 5.96 -18.08
C PRO A 81 7.32 5.88 -18.18
N VAL A 82 6.66 5.84 -17.02
CA VAL A 82 5.21 6.00 -16.91
C VAL A 82 4.86 7.48 -17.03
N LYS A 83 3.85 7.76 -17.86
CA LYS A 83 3.30 9.09 -18.09
C LYS A 83 2.11 9.36 -17.16
N GLN A 84 1.17 8.41 -17.06
CA GLN A 84 -0.05 8.58 -16.27
C GLN A 84 -0.66 7.25 -15.80
N ILE A 85 -1.39 7.30 -14.70
CA ILE A 85 -2.23 6.28 -14.09
C ILE A 85 -3.64 6.88 -14.02
N ARG A 86 -4.64 6.14 -14.53
CA ARG A 86 -6.06 6.48 -14.41
C ARG A 86 -6.86 5.27 -13.94
N VAL A 87 -7.97 5.50 -13.26
CA VAL A 87 -8.91 4.44 -12.86
C VAL A 87 -9.93 4.20 -13.98
N ASP A 88 -10.22 2.93 -14.27
CA ASP A 88 -11.23 2.49 -15.23
C ASP A 88 -12.02 1.32 -14.61
N GLU A 89 -13.18 1.64 -14.04
CA GLU A 89 -13.97 0.77 -13.15
C GLU A 89 -13.14 0.17 -11.99
N ASP A 90 -12.82 -1.12 -12.03
CA ASP A 90 -11.96 -1.80 -11.05
C ASP A 90 -10.50 -1.91 -11.49
N ARG A 91 -10.18 -1.53 -12.73
CA ARG A 91 -8.84 -1.59 -13.32
C ARG A 91 -8.10 -0.26 -13.23
N LYS A 92 -6.77 -0.38 -13.20
CA LYS A 92 -5.82 0.72 -13.15
C LYS A 92 -5.10 0.70 -14.49
N ILE A 93 -5.27 1.76 -15.27
CA ILE A 93 -4.65 1.86 -16.61
C ILE A 93 -3.39 2.69 -16.48
N VAL A 94 -2.25 2.06 -16.76
CA VAL A 94 -0.92 2.66 -16.78
C VAL A 94 -0.57 3.01 -18.22
N GLU A 95 -0.40 4.30 -18.49
CA GLU A 95 0.01 4.86 -19.78
C GLU A 95 1.49 5.24 -19.73
N PHE A 96 2.25 4.77 -20.73
CA PHE A 96 3.68 5.03 -20.85
C PHE A 96 3.96 6.24 -21.76
N ALA A 97 5.17 6.79 -21.70
CA ALA A 97 5.55 7.94 -22.52
C ALA A 97 5.52 7.66 -24.04
N ASP A 98 5.63 6.39 -24.46
CA ASP A 98 5.50 5.95 -25.85
C ASP A 98 4.03 5.82 -26.33
N GLY A 99 3.06 6.09 -25.45
CA GLY A 99 1.62 5.96 -25.72
C GLY A 99 1.08 4.53 -25.60
N SER A 100 1.91 3.54 -25.26
CA SER A 100 1.44 2.20 -24.94
C SER A 100 0.71 2.17 -23.59
N THR A 101 -0.17 1.17 -23.39
CA THR A 101 -1.00 1.05 -22.19
C THR A 101 -1.07 -0.39 -21.68
N ILE A 102 -1.06 -0.52 -20.36
CA ILE A 102 -1.27 -1.75 -19.60
C ILE A 102 -2.40 -1.54 -18.60
N SER A 103 -3.19 -2.58 -18.36
CA SER A 103 -4.25 -2.61 -17.36
C SER A 103 -3.89 -3.59 -16.24
N ALA A 104 -4.11 -3.21 -15.00
CA ALA A 104 -3.89 -4.08 -13.83
C ALA A 104 -5.06 -4.01 -12.83
N TYR A 105 -5.20 -5.02 -11.99
CA TYR A 105 -6.10 -4.94 -10.83
C TYR A 105 -5.54 -4.00 -9.76
N ALA A 106 -4.21 -3.90 -9.60
CA ALA A 106 -3.57 -2.98 -8.66
C ALA A 106 -2.30 -2.33 -9.21
N VAL A 107 -1.89 -1.21 -8.59
CA VAL A 107 -0.61 -0.53 -8.87
C VAL A 107 0.11 -0.20 -7.57
N ILE A 108 1.42 -0.52 -7.50
CA ILE A 108 2.31 -0.04 -6.44
C ILE A 108 3.23 1.03 -7.02
N VAL A 109 3.19 2.22 -6.44
CA VAL A 109 4.06 3.36 -6.77
C VAL A 109 5.25 3.36 -5.81
N ALA A 110 6.44 3.08 -6.36
CA ALA A 110 7.71 2.92 -5.67
C ALA A 110 8.80 3.84 -6.26
N VAL A 111 8.40 4.97 -6.84
CA VAL A 111 9.29 5.90 -7.59
C VAL A 111 10.21 6.75 -6.70
N GLY A 112 10.08 6.67 -5.38
CA GLY A 112 10.94 7.37 -4.43
C GLY A 112 10.87 8.90 -4.52
N GLY A 113 12.04 9.54 -4.60
CA GLY A 113 12.21 10.99 -4.64
C GLY A 113 13.36 11.41 -5.54
N GLU A 114 13.48 12.71 -5.77
CA GLU A 114 14.61 13.33 -6.48
C GLU A 114 15.40 14.25 -5.51
N PRO A 115 16.72 14.43 -5.73
CA PRO A 115 17.50 15.41 -4.99
C PRO A 115 16.90 16.82 -5.07
N THR A 116 16.90 17.52 -3.95
CA THR A 116 16.52 18.94 -3.89
C THR A 116 17.68 19.79 -4.40
N LYS A 117 17.44 20.60 -5.44
CA LYS A 117 18.40 21.59 -5.95
C LYS A 117 18.49 22.80 -5.01
N LEU A 118 19.65 23.44 -4.94
CA LEU A 118 19.88 24.70 -4.20
C LEU A 118 19.07 25.86 -4.76
N GLY A 119 18.83 25.89 -6.07
CA GLY A 119 18.14 26.97 -6.77
C GLY A 119 18.98 28.24 -6.92
N VAL A 120 20.31 28.09 -6.99
CA VAL A 120 21.28 29.21 -7.06
C VAL A 120 21.83 29.41 -8.46
N THR A 121 22.31 30.63 -8.75
CA THR A 121 23.03 30.94 -9.98
C THR A 121 24.21 29.98 -10.16
N GLY A 122 24.37 29.46 -11.37
CA GLY A 122 25.44 28.54 -11.75
C GLY A 122 25.17 27.06 -11.48
N GLU A 123 24.25 26.68 -10.58
CA GLU A 123 24.01 25.26 -10.23
C GLU A 123 23.67 24.40 -11.46
N GLU A 124 22.69 24.83 -12.27
CA GLU A 124 22.31 24.12 -13.50
C GLU A 124 23.39 24.23 -14.58
N GLN A 125 24.06 25.37 -14.66
CA GLN A 125 25.09 25.64 -15.67
C GLN A 125 26.30 24.72 -15.50
N TYR A 126 26.74 24.49 -14.26
CA TYR A 126 27.91 23.68 -13.93
C TYR A 126 27.56 22.24 -13.54
N HIS A 127 26.30 21.81 -13.71
CA HIS A 127 25.91 20.42 -13.53
C HIS A 127 26.69 19.51 -14.49
N GLY A 128 27.34 18.47 -13.95
CA GLY A 128 28.28 17.61 -14.70
C GLY A 128 29.61 18.27 -15.08
N ARG A 129 29.86 19.52 -14.63
CA ARG A 129 31.08 20.31 -14.83
C ARG A 129 31.60 20.90 -13.52
N GLY A 130 31.50 20.10 -12.46
CA GLY A 130 31.86 20.47 -11.08
C GLY A 130 30.68 20.44 -10.10
N VAL A 131 29.43 20.59 -10.54
CA VAL A 131 28.25 20.37 -9.67
C VAL A 131 27.72 18.95 -9.86
N SER A 132 27.55 18.22 -8.75
CA SER A 132 27.07 16.84 -8.72
C SER A 132 26.08 16.57 -7.58
N TYR A 133 25.24 15.55 -7.77
CA TYR A 133 24.33 14.98 -6.78
C TYR A 133 24.67 13.50 -6.45
N CYS A 134 25.77 12.96 -7.00
CA CYS A 134 26.24 11.60 -6.77
C CYS A 134 27.75 11.58 -6.52
N ALA A 135 28.16 11.48 -5.26
CA ALA A 135 29.57 11.45 -4.90
C ALA A 135 30.28 10.20 -5.43
N VAL A 136 29.61 9.05 -5.42
CA VAL A 136 30.12 7.76 -5.92
C VAL A 136 30.44 7.80 -7.41
N CYS A 137 29.56 8.43 -8.20
CA CYS A 137 29.67 8.55 -9.64
C CYS A 137 30.86 9.44 -10.04
N ASP A 138 30.96 10.62 -9.42
CA ASP A 138 31.83 11.69 -9.92
C ASP A 138 33.08 11.93 -9.07
N GLY A 139 33.10 11.52 -7.81
CA GLY A 139 34.16 11.82 -6.84
C GLY A 139 35.56 11.39 -7.28
N ALA A 140 35.66 10.30 -8.04
CA ALA A 140 36.93 9.79 -8.56
C ALA A 140 37.61 10.75 -9.56
N PHE A 141 36.86 11.61 -10.25
CA PHE A 141 37.40 12.60 -11.19
C PHE A 141 38.08 13.78 -10.48
N PHE A 142 37.75 14.02 -9.20
CA PHE A 142 38.26 15.14 -8.39
C PHE A 142 39.47 14.76 -7.52
N LYS A 143 40.32 13.85 -8.02
CA LYS A 143 41.48 13.36 -7.27
C LYS A 143 42.53 14.47 -7.08
N GLY A 144 42.72 14.89 -5.83
CA GLY A 144 43.65 15.95 -5.44
C GLY A 144 43.04 17.36 -5.46
N SER A 145 41.73 17.48 -5.72
CA SER A 145 41.00 18.76 -5.75
C SER A 145 40.50 19.20 -4.38
N ASP A 146 40.19 20.49 -4.26
CA ASP A 146 39.46 21.02 -3.10
C ASP A 146 37.95 20.98 -3.40
N LEU A 147 37.15 20.36 -2.54
CA LEU A 147 35.72 20.06 -2.76
C LEU A 147 34.82 20.69 -1.70
N ALA A 148 33.57 20.95 -2.05
CA ALA A 148 32.51 21.28 -1.09
C ALA A 148 31.38 20.23 -1.11
N VAL A 149 30.86 19.90 0.07
CA VAL A 149 29.59 19.20 0.28
C VAL A 149 28.60 20.17 0.92
N ILE A 150 27.43 20.33 0.29
CA ILE A 150 26.39 21.25 0.74
C ILE A 150 25.26 20.42 1.36
N GLY A 151 25.14 20.46 2.68
CA GLY A 151 24.20 19.59 3.39
C GLY A 151 24.49 19.49 4.87
N GLY A 152 23.69 18.70 5.58
CA GLY A 152 23.86 18.52 7.03
C GLY A 152 23.07 17.37 7.63
N GLY A 153 22.56 16.44 6.81
CA GLY A 153 21.99 15.17 7.26
C GLY A 153 22.89 14.00 6.86
N ASP A 154 22.46 12.76 7.14
CA ASP A 154 23.27 11.56 6.95
C ASP A 154 23.91 11.46 5.56
N SER A 155 23.14 11.67 4.48
CA SER A 155 23.67 11.62 3.11
C SER A 155 24.85 12.59 2.89
N ALA A 156 24.78 13.82 3.41
CA ALA A 156 25.88 14.77 3.29
C ALA A 156 27.15 14.30 4.01
N PHE A 157 26.99 13.59 5.14
CA PHE A 157 28.13 13.11 5.92
C PHE A 157 28.69 11.78 5.41
N GLN A 158 27.84 10.85 4.96
CA GLN A 158 28.24 9.58 4.33
C GLN A 158 28.98 9.85 3.01
N GLU A 159 28.37 10.62 2.11
CA GLU A 159 28.97 10.95 0.82
C GLU A 159 30.17 11.90 0.97
N GLY A 160 30.15 12.80 1.96
CA GLY A 160 31.32 13.58 2.35
C GLY A 160 32.50 12.71 2.77
N LEU A 161 32.27 11.71 3.63
CA LEU A 161 33.31 10.77 4.06
C LEU A 161 33.89 9.98 2.88
N PHE A 162 33.06 9.57 1.92
CA PHE A 162 33.53 8.98 0.66
C PHE A 162 34.40 9.94 -0.15
N LEU A 163 33.95 11.19 -0.37
CA LEU A 163 34.70 12.19 -1.12
C LEU A 163 36.08 12.48 -0.53
N THR A 164 36.27 12.34 0.79
CA THR A 164 37.60 12.49 1.40
C THR A 164 38.64 11.52 0.84
N ARG A 165 38.26 10.40 0.22
CA ARG A 165 39.19 9.46 -0.45
C ARG A 165 39.91 10.09 -1.65
N PHE A 166 39.31 11.12 -2.27
CA PHE A 166 39.81 11.79 -3.46
C PHE A 166 40.21 13.25 -3.20
N ALA A 167 39.45 13.93 -2.32
CA ALA A 167 39.66 15.34 -2.00
C ALA A 167 41.01 15.58 -1.30
N LYS A 168 41.71 16.63 -1.73
CA LYS A 168 42.82 17.25 -1.00
C LYS A 168 42.30 17.98 0.24
N LYS A 169 41.18 18.69 0.10
CA LYS A 169 40.43 19.33 1.19
C LYS A 169 38.93 19.23 0.91
N LEU A 170 38.11 19.05 1.95
CA LEU A 170 36.65 18.98 1.85
C LEU A 170 35.99 20.00 2.79
N TYR A 171 35.20 20.90 2.22
CA TYR A 171 34.37 21.85 2.98
C TYR A 171 32.97 21.28 3.20
N VAL A 172 32.51 21.19 4.45
CA VAL A 172 31.13 20.85 4.78
C VAL A 172 30.36 22.14 5.04
N VAL A 173 29.51 22.54 4.10
CA VAL A 173 28.79 23.82 4.15
C VAL A 173 27.35 23.57 4.63
N HIS A 174 26.96 24.17 5.76
CA HIS A 174 25.62 24.02 6.30
C HIS A 174 25.00 25.33 6.80
N ARG A 175 23.72 25.55 6.44
CA ARG A 175 22.94 26.76 6.74
C ARG A 175 22.50 26.93 8.20
N ARG A 176 22.87 26.03 9.09
CA ARG A 176 22.54 26.04 10.54
C ARG A 176 23.76 25.62 11.33
N THR A 177 23.88 26.13 12.55
CA THR A 177 24.93 25.78 13.51
C THR A 177 25.06 24.28 13.69
N ASP A 178 23.94 23.60 13.99
CA ASP A 178 23.92 22.17 14.32
C ASP A 178 23.57 21.30 13.11
N PHE A 179 24.29 20.19 12.95
CA PHE A 179 24.00 19.16 11.97
C PHE A 179 22.91 18.20 12.47
N ARG A 180 22.21 17.57 11.51
CA ARG A 180 21.19 16.53 11.72
C ARG A 180 21.71 15.11 11.51
N ALA A 181 22.93 14.95 11.02
CA ALA A 181 23.51 13.64 10.79
C ALA A 181 23.69 12.86 12.11
N GLN A 182 23.71 11.53 12.06
CA GLN A 182 23.99 10.68 13.21
C GLN A 182 25.36 11.02 13.82
N GLY A 183 25.47 10.98 15.15
CA GLY A 183 26.69 11.40 15.86
C GLY A 183 27.96 10.70 15.35
N ILE A 184 27.89 9.39 15.12
CA ILE A 184 29.02 8.61 14.58
C ILE A 184 29.49 9.09 13.19
N LEU A 185 28.58 9.59 12.35
CA LEU A 185 28.93 10.16 11.05
C LEU A 185 29.56 11.55 11.21
N GLN A 186 29.06 12.36 12.15
CA GLN A 186 29.65 13.65 12.50
C GLN A 186 31.08 13.49 13.02
N ASP A 187 31.28 12.61 14.01
CA ASP A 187 32.59 12.32 14.60
C ASP A 187 33.59 11.80 13.55
N ARG A 188 33.17 10.85 12.71
CA ARG A 188 34.01 10.27 11.64
C ARG A 188 34.43 11.30 10.58
N LEU A 189 33.53 12.19 10.16
CA LEU A 189 33.83 13.14 9.08
C LEU A 189 34.59 14.36 9.59
N LEU A 190 34.14 14.96 10.70
CA LEU A 190 34.72 16.20 11.24
C LEU A 190 36.04 15.97 11.98
N GLY A 191 36.34 14.74 12.39
CA GLY A 191 37.62 14.35 12.98
C GLY A 191 38.78 14.20 11.99
N LEU A 192 38.61 14.54 10.71
CA LEU A 192 39.63 14.41 9.67
C LEU A 192 40.30 15.76 9.38
N ASP A 193 41.64 15.84 9.48
CA ASP A 193 42.44 17.07 9.30
C ASP A 193 42.21 17.83 7.97
N LYS A 194 41.71 17.13 6.94
CA LYS A 194 41.41 17.66 5.61
C LYS A 194 39.96 18.13 5.44
N VAL A 195 39.16 18.09 6.50
CA VAL A 195 37.74 18.48 6.50
C VAL A 195 37.56 19.78 7.27
N GLU A 196 36.84 20.73 6.70
CA GLU A 196 36.52 22.02 7.34
C GLU A 196 35.01 22.27 7.30
N ALA A 197 34.39 22.48 8.47
CA ALA A 197 32.99 22.83 8.56
C ALA A 197 32.78 24.34 8.44
N ILE A 198 32.09 24.77 7.38
CA ILE A 198 31.66 26.15 7.19
C ILE A 198 30.20 26.27 7.61
N THR A 199 29.99 26.67 8.87
CA THR A 199 28.67 26.79 9.48
C THR A 199 28.58 27.98 10.47
N PRO A 200 27.44 28.68 10.56
CA PRO A 200 26.29 28.62 9.65
C PRO A 200 26.59 29.39 8.34
N ALA A 201 26.43 28.76 7.18
CA ALA A 201 26.66 29.38 5.87
C ALA A 201 25.70 28.86 4.80
N THR A 202 25.32 29.72 3.85
CA THR A 202 24.43 29.37 2.73
C THR A 202 25.08 29.73 1.40
N VAL A 203 25.17 28.79 0.46
CA VAL A 203 25.62 29.06 -0.92
C VAL A 203 24.65 30.01 -1.63
N LYS A 204 25.17 31.01 -2.35
CA LYS A 204 24.40 32.01 -3.11
C LYS A 204 24.67 31.94 -4.61
N GLU A 205 25.88 31.56 -5.00
CA GLU A 205 26.29 31.37 -6.40
C GLU A 205 27.37 30.28 -6.48
N ILE A 206 27.36 29.52 -7.58
CA ILE A 206 28.43 28.59 -7.95
C ILE A 206 29.05 29.12 -9.23
N GLY A 207 30.38 29.30 -9.26
CA GLY A 207 31.04 29.98 -10.36
C GLY A 207 32.36 29.32 -10.79
N GLY A 208 32.77 29.66 -12.01
CA GLY A 208 33.91 29.03 -12.65
C GLY A 208 34.15 29.51 -14.07
N ASP A 209 35.13 28.92 -14.74
CA ASP A 209 35.45 29.15 -16.15
C ASP A 209 35.63 27.79 -16.83
N GLY A 210 34.73 27.45 -17.75
CA GLY A 210 34.49 26.08 -18.21
C GLY A 210 33.84 25.18 -17.15
N ASP A 211 34.57 24.94 -16.05
CA ASP A 211 34.23 24.12 -14.89
C ASP A 211 34.20 24.96 -13.60
N VAL A 212 33.62 24.43 -12.51
CA VAL A 212 33.59 25.09 -11.19
C VAL A 212 35.00 25.45 -10.70
N LYS A 213 35.14 26.65 -10.12
CA LYS A 213 36.35 27.14 -9.45
C LYS A 213 36.09 27.77 -8.07
N TRP A 214 34.84 28.15 -7.77
CA TRP A 214 34.47 28.72 -6.49
C TRP A 214 32.97 28.56 -6.18
N ILE A 215 32.64 28.64 -4.90
CA ILE A 215 31.29 28.92 -4.40
C ILE A 215 31.30 30.26 -3.65
N GLU A 216 30.27 31.07 -3.85
CA GLU A 216 30.03 32.24 -3.02
C GLU A 216 29.04 31.85 -1.92
N ILE A 217 29.45 32.07 -0.67
CA ILE A 217 28.68 31.75 0.52
C ILE A 217 28.31 33.04 1.26
N GLU A 218 27.15 33.04 1.90
CA GLU A 218 26.76 34.06 2.87
C GLU A 218 26.89 33.50 4.29
N ARG A 219 27.65 34.23 5.13
CA ARG A 219 27.90 33.94 6.55
C ARG A 219 27.97 35.26 7.33
N ASP A 220 27.31 35.31 8.50
CA ASP A 220 27.29 36.48 9.38
C ASP A 220 26.94 37.82 8.69
N GLY A 221 26.05 37.78 7.69
CA GLY A 221 25.62 38.93 6.91
C GLY A 221 26.65 39.45 5.89
N ARG A 222 27.68 38.67 5.59
CA ARG A 222 28.71 38.95 4.58
C ARG A 222 28.74 37.85 3.54
N THR A 223 29.09 38.19 2.30
CA THR A 223 29.42 37.21 1.26
C THR A 223 30.93 37.06 1.12
N GLU A 224 31.38 35.81 0.94
CA GLU A 224 32.78 35.47 0.68
C GLU A 224 32.86 34.30 -0.32
N ARG A 225 34.00 34.19 -1.02
CA ARG A 225 34.23 33.12 -2.00
C ARG A 225 35.18 32.06 -1.45
N VAL A 226 34.76 30.81 -1.54
CA VAL A 226 35.57 29.63 -1.20
C VAL A 226 35.97 28.96 -2.51
N ASN A 227 37.27 28.84 -2.76
CA ASN A 227 37.79 28.15 -3.93
C ASN A 227 37.56 26.64 -3.79
N VAL A 228 36.90 26.05 -4.78
CA VAL A 228 36.62 24.60 -4.90
C VAL A 228 36.56 24.22 -6.38
N ASP A 229 37.01 23.02 -6.72
CA ASP A 229 36.87 22.48 -8.08
C ASP A 229 35.56 21.71 -8.27
N GLY A 230 34.88 21.33 -7.18
CA GLY A 230 33.62 20.58 -7.24
C GLY A 230 32.73 20.79 -6.02
N VAL A 231 31.42 20.67 -6.25
CA VAL A 231 30.33 20.96 -5.31
C VAL A 231 29.31 19.83 -5.36
N PHE A 232 29.12 19.15 -4.23
CA PHE A 232 28.24 18.00 -4.09
C PHE A 232 27.03 18.36 -3.22
N VAL A 233 25.82 18.25 -3.76
CA VAL A 233 24.60 18.82 -3.15
C VAL A 233 23.74 17.73 -2.51
N PHE A 234 23.67 17.74 -1.17
CA PHE A 234 22.95 16.76 -0.34
C PHE A 234 22.05 17.45 0.70
N ILE A 235 21.16 18.33 0.23
CA ILE A 235 20.28 19.16 1.09
C ILE A 235 18.90 18.52 1.39
N GLY A 236 18.64 17.32 0.87
CA GLY A 236 17.41 16.54 1.07
C GLY A 236 16.73 16.14 -0.24
N PHE A 237 15.67 15.34 -0.15
CA PHE A 237 14.91 14.84 -1.29
C PHE A 237 13.48 15.40 -1.31
N LYS A 238 12.94 15.63 -2.51
CA LYS A 238 11.52 15.87 -2.77
C LYS A 238 10.87 14.58 -3.27
N PRO A 239 9.64 14.23 -2.87
CA PRO A 239 8.94 13.07 -3.40
C PRO A 239 8.61 13.28 -4.87
N VAL A 240 8.67 12.20 -5.64
CA VAL A 240 8.09 12.13 -6.99
C VAL A 240 6.93 11.15 -7.00
N GLY A 241 6.04 11.25 -7.98
CA GLY A 241 4.89 10.35 -8.14
C GLY A 241 3.52 11.02 -8.19
N ARG A 242 3.32 12.19 -7.55
CA ARG A 242 2.02 12.91 -7.61
C ARG A 242 1.57 13.20 -9.05
N TYR A 243 2.52 13.55 -9.93
CA TYR A 243 2.23 13.86 -11.33
C TYR A 243 1.76 12.65 -12.16
N LEU A 244 1.92 11.43 -11.64
CA LEU A 244 1.49 10.22 -12.34
C LEU A 244 -0.03 10.06 -12.33
N PHE A 245 -0.79 10.76 -11.49
CA PHE A 245 -2.23 10.51 -11.35
C PHE A 245 -3.06 11.46 -12.21
N ALA A 246 -4.04 10.92 -12.93
CA ALA A 246 -5.09 11.70 -13.59
C ALA A 246 -6.07 12.29 -12.55
N ASP A 247 -6.41 11.48 -11.56
CA ASP A 247 -7.35 11.77 -10.49
C ASP A 247 -6.66 12.39 -9.26
N HIS A 248 -7.45 12.87 -8.29
CA HIS A 248 -6.89 13.42 -7.05
C HIS A 248 -6.22 12.31 -6.21
N ILE A 249 -4.95 12.53 -5.89
CA ILE A 249 -4.18 11.70 -4.96
C ILE A 249 -3.85 12.51 -3.70
N ASP A 250 -4.15 11.96 -2.53
CA ASP A 250 -3.91 12.60 -1.24
C ASP A 250 -2.40 12.69 -0.98
N HIS A 251 -1.94 13.86 -0.54
CA HIS A 251 -0.53 14.13 -0.30
C HIS A 251 -0.35 15.18 0.80
N ASP A 252 0.78 15.13 1.49
CA ASP A 252 1.13 16.12 2.50
C ASP A 252 1.55 17.45 1.85
N LYS A 253 1.73 18.49 2.68
CA LYS A 253 2.16 19.83 2.24
C LYS A 253 3.52 19.89 1.50
N ASN A 254 4.32 18.82 1.56
CA ASN A 254 5.62 18.70 0.89
C ASN A 254 5.52 17.81 -0.37
N GLY A 255 4.33 17.29 -0.70
CA GLY A 255 4.06 16.46 -1.86
C GLY A 255 4.19 14.94 -1.64
N TYR A 256 4.42 14.48 -0.41
CA TYR A 256 4.54 13.03 -0.13
C TYR A 256 3.15 12.39 -0.15
N LEU A 257 3.00 11.26 -0.84
CA LEU A 257 1.72 10.57 -0.95
C LEU A 257 1.24 10.07 0.43
N ILE A 258 -0.03 10.33 0.76
CA ILE A 258 -0.63 9.85 2.01
C ILE A 258 -1.09 8.40 1.80
N THR A 259 -0.81 7.57 2.80
CA THR A 259 -1.22 6.17 2.83
C THR A 259 -1.76 5.77 4.19
N ASP A 260 -2.57 4.72 4.22
CA ASP A 260 -2.96 4.03 5.45
C ASP A 260 -1.87 3.06 5.95
N GLN A 261 -2.22 2.23 6.94
CA GLN A 261 -1.35 1.20 7.51
C GLN A 261 -1.03 0.03 6.57
N TYR A 262 -1.80 -0.12 5.48
CA TYR A 262 -1.60 -1.14 4.44
C TYR A 262 -0.84 -0.59 3.22
N MET A 263 -0.34 0.66 3.32
CA MET A 263 0.27 1.44 2.24
C MET A 263 -0.69 1.77 1.09
N GLN A 264 -2.00 1.60 1.27
CA GLN A 264 -3.01 1.98 0.28
C GLN A 264 -3.23 3.50 0.33
N THR A 265 -3.41 4.12 -0.84
CA THR A 265 -3.72 5.56 -0.95
C THR A 265 -5.24 5.80 -0.84
N ASN A 266 -5.70 7.03 -1.03
CA ASN A 266 -7.12 7.35 -1.17
C ASN A 266 -7.80 6.71 -2.41
N ILE A 267 -7.06 6.03 -3.29
CA ILE A 267 -7.57 5.34 -4.49
C ILE A 267 -7.47 3.82 -4.25
N PRO A 268 -8.60 3.08 -4.15
CA PRO A 268 -8.59 1.63 -3.90
C PRO A 268 -7.76 0.83 -4.92
N GLY A 269 -6.86 -0.02 -4.42
CA GLY A 269 -5.94 -0.79 -5.25
C GLY A 269 -4.75 0.01 -5.82
N VAL A 270 -4.57 1.26 -5.41
CA VAL A 270 -3.32 2.01 -5.58
C VAL A 270 -2.59 2.06 -4.25
N TYR A 271 -1.29 1.76 -4.27
CA TYR A 271 -0.43 1.74 -3.10
C TYR A 271 0.79 2.62 -3.35
N ALA A 272 1.38 3.19 -2.29
CA ALA A 272 2.61 3.98 -2.38
C ALA A 272 3.61 3.53 -1.30
N VAL A 273 4.86 3.27 -1.67
CA VAL A 273 5.84 2.59 -0.80
C VAL A 273 7.22 3.25 -0.83
N GLY A 274 7.89 3.28 0.33
CA GLY A 274 9.20 3.93 0.46
C GLY A 274 9.12 5.45 0.33
N ASP A 275 10.16 6.08 -0.20
CA ASP A 275 10.40 7.51 -0.04
C ASP A 275 9.42 8.44 -0.78
N THR A 276 8.54 7.91 -1.64
CA THR A 276 7.45 8.67 -2.27
C THR A 276 6.31 8.99 -1.29
N ARG A 277 6.10 8.15 -0.25
CA ARG A 277 5.00 8.31 0.72
C ARG A 277 5.40 9.08 1.99
N ALA A 278 4.40 9.60 2.68
CA ALA A 278 4.56 10.43 3.87
C ALA A 278 5.02 9.59 5.07
N GLN A 279 6.32 9.63 5.35
CA GLN A 279 6.92 8.93 6.49
C GLN A 279 8.10 9.66 7.13
N LEU A 280 8.30 9.34 8.42
CA LEU A 280 9.37 9.88 9.27
C LEU A 280 10.76 9.42 8.78
N ALA A 281 10.95 8.11 8.63
CA ALA A 281 12.22 7.50 8.26
C ALA A 281 12.25 7.13 6.77
N LYS A 282 13.30 7.57 6.08
CA LYS A 282 13.57 7.32 4.67
C LYS A 282 14.83 6.49 4.57
N GLN A 283 14.63 5.17 4.59
CA GLN A 283 15.67 4.18 4.80
C GLN A 283 15.34 2.96 3.94
N ILE A 284 16.38 2.22 3.53
CA ILE A 284 16.20 0.97 2.78
C ILE A 284 15.31 0.01 3.56
N THR A 285 15.50 -0.07 4.89
CA THR A 285 14.72 -0.92 5.80
C THR A 285 13.23 -0.56 5.86
N THR A 286 12.86 0.72 5.87
CA THR A 286 11.44 1.13 5.81
C THR A 286 10.86 0.93 4.42
N ALA A 287 11.62 1.25 3.37
CA ALA A 287 11.21 1.06 1.98
C ALA A 287 10.88 -0.41 1.64
N VAL A 288 11.65 -1.38 2.13
CA VAL A 288 11.35 -2.82 1.93
C VAL A 288 10.22 -3.33 2.83
N GLY A 289 10.02 -2.73 4.02
CA GLY A 289 8.91 -3.03 4.91
C GLY A 289 7.56 -2.55 4.37
N ASP A 290 7.50 -1.30 3.89
CA ASP A 290 6.35 -0.73 3.18
C ASP A 290 5.97 -1.62 1.97
N ALA A 291 6.96 -1.98 1.15
CA ALA A 291 6.77 -2.84 -0.02
C ALA A 291 6.19 -4.22 0.31
N THR A 292 6.69 -4.86 1.37
CA THR A 292 6.18 -6.15 1.85
C THR A 292 4.72 -6.03 2.27
N THR A 293 4.38 -4.96 3.01
CA THR A 293 3.02 -4.71 3.52
C THR A 293 2.04 -4.44 2.38
N ALA A 294 2.43 -3.59 1.43
CA ALA A 294 1.62 -3.25 0.26
C ALA A 294 1.27 -4.46 -0.60
N VAL A 295 2.24 -5.35 -0.87
CA VAL A 295 1.99 -6.53 -1.72
C VAL A 295 1.05 -7.53 -1.06
N LEU A 296 1.20 -7.80 0.24
CA LEU A 296 0.33 -8.74 0.96
C LEU A 296 -1.12 -8.24 1.06
N HIS A 297 -1.33 -6.92 1.07
CA HIS A 297 -2.66 -6.34 0.97
C HIS A 297 -3.19 -6.31 -0.47
N ALA A 298 -2.32 -5.97 -1.44
CA ALA A 298 -2.66 -5.98 -2.87
C ALA A 298 -3.08 -7.38 -3.34
N GLU A 299 -2.39 -8.44 -2.91
CA GLU A 299 -2.72 -9.83 -3.22
C GLU A 299 -4.18 -10.17 -2.86
N ARG A 300 -4.60 -9.86 -1.63
CA ARG A 300 -5.99 -10.09 -1.17
C ARG A 300 -7.00 -9.30 -1.99
N TYR A 301 -6.76 -8.01 -2.17
CA TYR A 301 -7.59 -7.11 -2.97
C TYR A 301 -7.73 -7.58 -4.43
N ILE A 302 -6.65 -8.12 -5.01
CA ILE A 302 -6.64 -8.69 -6.37
C ILE A 302 -7.46 -9.98 -6.42
N GLU A 303 -7.28 -10.90 -5.47
CA GLU A 303 -8.03 -12.16 -5.44
C GLU A 303 -9.52 -11.95 -5.16
N GLU A 304 -9.91 -11.00 -4.30
CA GLU A 304 -11.31 -10.58 -4.12
C GLU A 304 -11.93 -10.08 -5.43
N LEU A 305 -11.21 -9.25 -6.21
CA LEU A 305 -11.68 -8.79 -7.51
C LEU A 305 -11.73 -9.91 -8.56
N LYS A 306 -10.77 -10.84 -8.58
CA LYS A 306 -10.77 -12.02 -9.44
C LYS A 306 -11.93 -12.96 -9.13
N HIS A 307 -12.19 -13.23 -7.84
CA HIS A 307 -13.33 -14.01 -7.39
C HIS A 307 -14.63 -13.34 -7.88
N ALA A 308 -14.79 -12.04 -7.66
CA ALA A 308 -15.95 -11.30 -8.16
C ALA A 308 -16.07 -11.28 -9.71
N GLU A 309 -14.97 -11.33 -10.47
CA GLU A 309 -15.04 -11.48 -11.93
C GLU A 309 -15.41 -12.91 -12.37
N GLN A 310 -14.90 -13.93 -11.67
CA GLN A 310 -15.20 -15.33 -11.97
C GLN A 310 -16.63 -15.71 -11.61
N GLU A 311 -17.15 -15.17 -10.51
CA GLU A 311 -18.51 -15.42 -10.02
C GLU A 311 -19.54 -14.51 -10.74
N PHE A 312 -19.16 -13.30 -11.17
CA PHE A 312 -20.05 -12.32 -11.84
C PHE A 312 -19.54 -11.84 -13.22
N PRO A 313 -19.23 -12.73 -14.18
CA PRO A 313 -18.62 -12.39 -15.47
C PRO A 313 -19.54 -11.56 -16.40
N SER A 314 -20.74 -11.19 -15.95
CA SER A 314 -21.84 -10.76 -16.82
C SER A 314 -22.74 -9.65 -16.21
N ALA A 315 -22.48 -9.21 -14.97
CA ALA A 315 -23.28 -8.19 -14.28
C ALA A 315 -22.43 -6.95 -13.93
N PRO A 316 -22.91 -5.71 -14.18
CA PRO A 316 -22.21 -4.51 -13.74
C PRO A 316 -22.12 -4.49 -12.20
N LYS A 317 -20.90 -4.47 -11.65
CA LYS A 317 -20.65 -4.64 -10.20
C LYS A 317 -21.41 -3.63 -9.32
N ALA A 318 -21.62 -2.40 -9.80
CA ALA A 318 -22.45 -1.39 -9.15
C ALA A 318 -23.93 -1.81 -8.95
N LYS A 319 -24.50 -2.61 -9.86
CA LYS A 319 -25.88 -3.14 -9.73
C LYS A 319 -25.97 -4.29 -8.75
N VAL A 320 -24.92 -5.11 -8.67
CA VAL A 320 -24.79 -6.16 -7.64
C VAL A 320 -24.77 -5.52 -6.26
N ALA A 321 -23.95 -4.48 -6.07
CA ALA A 321 -23.91 -3.72 -4.82
C ALA A 321 -25.24 -3.02 -4.48
N GLU A 322 -25.92 -2.38 -5.46
CA GLU A 322 -27.26 -1.80 -5.26
C GLU A 322 -28.28 -2.84 -4.78
N ALA A 323 -28.20 -4.07 -5.29
CA ALA A 323 -29.11 -5.15 -4.92
C ALA A 323 -28.78 -5.76 -3.54
N ALA A 324 -27.50 -5.94 -3.22
CA ALA A 324 -27.08 -6.42 -1.90
C ALA A 324 -27.52 -5.43 -0.81
N ALA A 325 -27.36 -4.12 -1.04
CA ALA A 325 -27.78 -3.07 -0.12
C ALA A 325 -29.32 -2.91 0.06
N ARG A 326 -30.14 -3.61 -0.75
CA ARG A 326 -31.61 -3.63 -0.63
C ARG A 326 -32.19 -5.01 -0.35
N ALA A 327 -31.33 -6.01 -0.13
CA ALA A 327 -31.79 -7.34 0.21
C ALA A 327 -32.12 -7.41 1.71
N GLU A 328 -33.17 -8.15 2.05
CA GLU A 328 -33.65 -8.31 3.43
C GLU A 328 -33.28 -9.70 3.94
N LEU A 329 -32.51 -9.77 5.02
CA LEU A 329 -32.18 -11.04 5.67
C LEU A 329 -33.37 -11.52 6.52
N LEU A 330 -33.93 -12.68 6.16
CA LEU A 330 -35.07 -13.30 6.81
C LEU A 330 -34.70 -14.66 7.40
N VAL A 331 -35.27 -14.97 8.56
CA VAL A 331 -35.04 -16.25 9.26
C VAL A 331 -36.37 -16.96 9.46
N PHE A 332 -36.47 -18.19 8.97
CA PHE A 332 -37.66 -19.03 9.01
C PHE A 332 -37.40 -20.24 9.92
N SER A 333 -38.33 -20.51 10.84
CA SER A 333 -38.25 -21.69 11.71
C SER A 333 -38.61 -22.98 10.96
N PRO A 334 -38.16 -24.16 11.43
CA PRO A 334 -38.59 -25.44 10.87
C PRO A 334 -40.11 -25.55 10.76
N GLY A 335 -40.61 -26.05 9.63
CA GLY A 335 -42.04 -26.22 9.32
C GLY A 335 -42.74 -24.98 8.75
N THR A 336 -42.15 -23.78 8.82
CA THR A 336 -42.71 -22.54 8.29
C THR A 336 -42.87 -22.61 6.78
N VAL A 337 -44.04 -22.22 6.26
CA VAL A 337 -44.25 -21.99 4.82
C VAL A 337 -43.65 -20.62 4.48
N ILE A 338 -42.68 -20.58 3.58
CA ILE A 338 -41.98 -19.37 3.16
C ILE A 338 -42.73 -18.67 2.02
N VAL A 339 -43.25 -19.46 1.07
CA VAL A 339 -44.20 -19.05 0.04
C VAL A 339 -45.19 -20.18 -0.23
N ARG A 340 -46.44 -19.88 -0.58
CA ARG A 340 -47.45 -20.89 -0.94
C ARG A 340 -47.79 -20.84 -2.42
N GLU A 341 -48.07 -21.99 -3.00
CA GLU A 341 -48.64 -22.10 -4.34
C GLU A 341 -49.94 -21.26 -4.47
N GLY A 342 -50.04 -20.50 -5.55
CA GLY A 342 -51.17 -19.60 -5.82
C GLY A 342 -51.09 -18.20 -5.18
N GLU A 343 -50.14 -17.94 -4.26
CA GLU A 343 -49.91 -16.58 -3.74
C GLU A 343 -49.30 -15.64 -4.81
N GLU A 344 -49.37 -14.33 -4.60
CA GLU A 344 -48.71 -13.38 -5.49
C GLU A 344 -47.17 -13.52 -5.43
N SER A 345 -46.51 -13.36 -6.57
CA SER A 345 -45.04 -13.33 -6.62
C SER A 345 -44.52 -11.92 -6.35
N ASP A 346 -44.05 -11.68 -5.14
CA ASP A 346 -43.58 -10.38 -4.64
C ASP A 346 -42.05 -10.33 -4.46
N ARG A 347 -41.44 -11.45 -4.06
CA ARG A 347 -40.03 -11.58 -3.66
C ARG A 347 -39.33 -12.81 -4.24
N LEU A 348 -38.04 -12.68 -4.54
CA LEU A 348 -37.08 -13.78 -4.73
C LEU A 348 -36.48 -14.11 -3.36
N TYR A 349 -36.28 -15.39 -3.06
CA TYR A 349 -35.59 -15.85 -1.85
C TYR A 349 -34.35 -16.68 -2.22
N MET A 350 -33.32 -16.56 -1.40
CA MET A 350 -32.02 -17.19 -1.60
C MET A 350 -31.52 -17.74 -0.27
N VAL A 351 -31.30 -19.04 -0.19
CA VAL A 351 -30.94 -19.69 1.07
C VAL A 351 -29.46 -19.45 1.36
N ILE A 352 -29.17 -18.76 2.47
CA ILE A 352 -27.82 -18.62 3.03
C ILE A 352 -27.46 -19.89 3.82
N LYS A 353 -28.42 -20.41 4.58
CA LYS A 353 -28.22 -21.54 5.49
C LYS A 353 -29.53 -22.29 5.74
N GLY A 354 -29.45 -23.61 5.88
CA GLY A 354 -30.60 -24.49 6.07
C GLY A 354 -31.10 -25.19 4.79
N GLU A 355 -32.17 -25.98 4.91
CA GLU A 355 -32.81 -26.71 3.82
C GLU A 355 -34.33 -26.39 3.79
N ALA A 356 -34.87 -26.15 2.61
CA ALA A 356 -36.30 -26.04 2.35
C ALA A 356 -36.78 -27.11 1.34
N GLU A 357 -38.03 -27.56 1.46
CA GLU A 357 -38.69 -28.44 0.51
C GLU A 357 -39.68 -27.66 -0.37
N VAL A 358 -39.72 -28.02 -1.65
CA VAL A 358 -40.62 -27.46 -2.65
C VAL A 358 -41.68 -28.51 -2.97
N THR A 359 -42.94 -28.13 -2.82
CA THR A 359 -44.11 -28.99 -2.98
C THR A 359 -45.07 -28.40 -4.01
N GLN A 360 -45.70 -29.25 -4.81
CA GLN A 360 -46.77 -28.86 -5.75
C GLN A 360 -48.03 -29.66 -5.45
N ARG A 361 -49.19 -29.02 -5.58
CA ARG A 361 -50.48 -29.67 -5.37
C ARG A 361 -51.01 -30.29 -6.66
N HIS A 362 -51.29 -31.59 -6.61
CA HIS A 362 -51.94 -32.32 -7.69
C HIS A 362 -53.44 -31.98 -7.81
N PRO A 363 -54.09 -32.23 -8.96
CA PRO A 363 -55.52 -31.99 -9.14
C PRO A 363 -56.45 -32.76 -8.19
N ASP A 364 -55.96 -33.82 -7.55
CA ASP A 364 -56.66 -34.62 -6.52
C ASP A 364 -56.49 -34.05 -5.09
N GLY A 365 -55.66 -33.01 -4.92
CA GLY A 365 -55.37 -32.36 -3.65
C GLY A 365 -54.13 -32.89 -2.92
N ALA A 366 -53.44 -33.92 -3.43
CA ALA A 366 -52.20 -34.40 -2.83
C ALA A 366 -51.04 -33.42 -3.05
N GLU A 367 -50.15 -33.25 -2.07
CA GLU A 367 -48.94 -32.44 -2.21
C GLU A 367 -47.72 -33.35 -2.46
N GLU A 368 -47.07 -33.20 -3.61
CA GLU A 368 -45.84 -33.93 -3.97
C GLU A 368 -44.60 -33.06 -3.77
N VAL A 369 -43.55 -33.61 -3.16
CA VAL A 369 -42.24 -32.94 -3.04
C VAL A 369 -41.52 -33.00 -4.39
N VAL A 370 -41.56 -31.90 -5.14
CA VAL A 370 -40.98 -31.80 -6.49
C VAL A 370 -39.50 -31.42 -6.48
N ASN A 371 -39.02 -30.72 -5.43
CA ASN A 371 -37.61 -30.37 -5.29
C ASN A 371 -37.24 -30.06 -3.82
N ARG A 372 -35.96 -29.82 -3.56
CA ARG A 372 -35.45 -29.18 -2.34
C ARG A 372 -34.47 -28.07 -2.69
N VAL A 373 -34.24 -27.17 -1.73
CA VAL A 373 -33.39 -25.99 -1.87
C VAL A 373 -32.50 -25.87 -0.64
N GLY A 374 -31.18 -25.83 -0.86
CA GLY A 374 -30.15 -25.68 0.18
C GLY A 374 -29.32 -24.40 0.03
N PRO A 375 -28.23 -24.25 0.81
CA PRO A 375 -27.37 -23.07 0.79
C PRO A 375 -26.81 -22.76 -0.61
N GLY A 376 -26.90 -21.51 -1.03
CA GLY A 376 -26.50 -21.07 -2.37
C GLY A 376 -27.53 -21.33 -3.48
N GLU A 377 -28.70 -21.90 -3.16
CA GLU A 377 -29.81 -22.06 -4.09
C GLU A 377 -30.95 -21.06 -3.78
N TYR A 378 -31.79 -20.77 -4.79
CA TYR A 378 -32.83 -19.75 -4.73
C TYR A 378 -34.20 -20.30 -5.17
N PHE A 379 -35.27 -19.58 -4.81
CA PHE A 379 -36.64 -19.89 -5.22
C PHE A 379 -37.54 -18.65 -5.32
N GLY A 380 -38.57 -18.75 -6.17
CA GLY A 380 -39.60 -17.72 -6.34
C GLY A 380 -39.41 -16.81 -7.55
N GLU A 381 -38.33 -17.01 -8.30
CA GLU A 381 -37.99 -16.35 -9.57
C GLU A 381 -39.03 -16.59 -10.67
N ILE A 382 -39.62 -17.80 -10.74
CA ILE A 382 -40.48 -18.21 -11.87
C ILE A 382 -41.69 -17.29 -12.00
N GLY A 383 -42.38 -17.02 -10.89
CA GLY A 383 -43.55 -16.15 -10.90
C GLY A 383 -43.21 -14.66 -11.08
N LEU A 384 -42.02 -14.21 -10.64
CA LEU A 384 -41.51 -12.86 -10.91
C LEU A 384 -41.15 -12.65 -12.39
N LEU A 385 -40.57 -13.66 -13.05
CA LEU A 385 -40.22 -13.66 -14.47
C LEU A 385 -41.44 -13.81 -15.38
N ALA A 386 -42.39 -14.67 -15.00
CA ALA A 386 -43.58 -14.97 -15.79
C ALA A 386 -44.72 -13.95 -15.59
N ASP A 387 -44.61 -13.08 -14.58
CA ASP A 387 -45.68 -12.22 -14.06
C ASP A 387 -46.93 -13.03 -13.66
N ALA A 388 -46.70 -14.03 -12.81
CA ALA A 388 -47.68 -15.05 -12.44
C ALA A 388 -47.64 -15.36 -10.92
N PRO A 389 -48.71 -15.96 -10.36
CA PRO A 389 -48.70 -16.50 -9.00
C PRO A 389 -47.59 -17.55 -8.78
N ARG A 390 -47.27 -17.81 -7.51
CA ARG A 390 -46.32 -18.85 -7.09
C ARG A 390 -46.76 -20.21 -7.65
N ASN A 391 -45.84 -20.94 -8.28
CA ASN A 391 -46.09 -22.23 -8.95
C ASN A 391 -45.77 -23.46 -8.08
N ALA A 392 -45.46 -23.25 -6.80
CA ALA A 392 -45.17 -24.27 -5.80
C ALA A 392 -45.23 -23.65 -4.40
N THR A 393 -45.46 -24.48 -3.38
CA THR A 393 -45.31 -24.13 -1.97
C THR A 393 -43.89 -24.48 -1.51
N VAL A 394 -43.21 -23.58 -0.81
CA VAL A 394 -41.88 -23.81 -0.24
C VAL A 394 -41.95 -23.76 1.28
N ARG A 395 -41.42 -24.79 1.94
CA ARG A 395 -41.45 -24.95 3.41
C ARG A 395 -40.06 -25.17 3.96
N ALA A 396 -39.70 -24.46 5.03
CA ALA A 396 -38.47 -24.67 5.77
C ALA A 396 -38.47 -26.08 6.42
N ARG A 397 -37.43 -26.89 6.17
CA ARG A 397 -37.24 -28.20 6.83
C ARG A 397 -36.40 -28.06 8.10
N THR A 398 -35.38 -27.22 8.03
CA THR A 398 -34.56 -26.78 9.17
C THR A 398 -34.89 -25.33 9.53
N SER A 399 -34.13 -24.72 10.45
CA SER A 399 -34.03 -23.26 10.43
C SER A 399 -33.44 -22.84 9.08
N VAL A 400 -34.06 -21.88 8.41
CA VAL A 400 -33.62 -21.37 7.10
C VAL A 400 -33.33 -19.88 7.25
N GLU A 401 -32.07 -19.50 7.05
CA GLU A 401 -31.67 -18.10 6.90
C GLU A 401 -31.61 -17.83 5.39
N ALA A 402 -32.38 -16.84 4.92
CA ALA A 402 -32.52 -16.56 3.50
C ALA A 402 -32.54 -15.05 3.23
N MET A 403 -31.85 -14.67 2.16
CA MET A 403 -31.86 -13.31 1.64
C MET A 403 -33.07 -13.13 0.70
N ALA A 404 -33.90 -12.12 0.94
CA ALA A 404 -35.06 -11.80 0.15
C ALA A 404 -34.88 -10.51 -0.66
N ILE A 405 -35.29 -10.52 -1.93
CA ILE A 405 -35.23 -9.34 -2.80
C ILE A 405 -36.59 -9.11 -3.44
N ASP A 406 -37.06 -7.86 -3.39
CA ASP A 406 -38.35 -7.48 -3.93
C ASP A 406 -38.39 -7.49 -5.48
N ARG A 407 -39.60 -7.57 -6.01
CA ARG A 407 -39.90 -7.53 -7.45
C ARG A 407 -39.30 -6.30 -8.15
N ALA A 408 -39.19 -5.16 -7.48
CA ALA A 408 -38.66 -3.93 -8.05
C ALA A 408 -37.14 -4.02 -8.28
N THR A 409 -36.41 -4.49 -7.27
CA THR A 409 -34.95 -4.69 -7.30
C THR A 409 -34.59 -5.85 -8.23
N PHE A 410 -35.34 -6.96 -8.19
CA PHE A 410 -35.23 -8.07 -9.15
C PHE A 410 -35.38 -7.61 -10.61
N ARG A 411 -36.36 -6.75 -10.91
CA ARG A 411 -36.53 -6.18 -12.27
C ARG A 411 -35.37 -5.26 -12.68
N ARG A 412 -34.75 -4.50 -11.76
CA ARG A 412 -33.57 -3.65 -12.07
C ARG A 412 -32.31 -4.46 -12.41
N LEU A 413 -32.14 -5.61 -11.76
CA LEU A 413 -31.06 -6.56 -12.00
C LEU A 413 -31.17 -7.19 -13.40
N LEU A 414 -32.38 -7.58 -13.82
CA LEU A 414 -32.65 -8.17 -15.13
C LEU A 414 -32.53 -7.18 -16.32
N LEU A 415 -32.56 -5.86 -16.09
CA LEU A 415 -32.49 -4.87 -17.15
C LEU A 415 -31.05 -4.67 -17.68
N ARG A 416 -30.61 -5.57 -18.56
CA ARG A 416 -29.57 -5.27 -19.55
C ARG A 416 -30.14 -4.33 -20.62
N ARG A 417 -29.35 -3.30 -20.97
CA ARG A 417 -29.68 -2.33 -22.04
C ARG A 417 -29.31 -2.90 -23.41
N ASP A 418 -29.97 -3.98 -23.83
CA ASP A 418 -29.78 -4.56 -25.17
C ASP A 418 -31.11 -4.96 -25.82
N ARG A 419 -31.32 -4.52 -27.07
CA ARG A 419 -32.61 -4.60 -27.80
C ARG A 419 -32.94 -6.00 -28.34
N GLY A 420 -32.14 -7.03 -28.02
CA GLY A 420 -32.33 -8.41 -28.50
C GLY A 420 -33.09 -9.38 -27.56
N GLY A 421 -33.16 -9.11 -26.25
CA GLY A 421 -33.59 -10.11 -25.25
C GLY A 421 -35.00 -10.68 -25.44
N CYS A 422 -35.95 -9.84 -25.89
CA CYS A 422 -37.35 -10.23 -26.10
C CYS A 422 -37.54 -11.31 -27.18
N ALA A 423 -36.56 -11.50 -28.08
CA ALA A 423 -36.60 -12.55 -29.09
C ALA A 423 -36.35 -13.95 -28.50
N ARG A 424 -35.40 -14.10 -27.56
CA ARG A 424 -35.07 -15.41 -26.95
C ARG A 424 -36.20 -15.93 -26.06
N LEU A 425 -36.82 -15.05 -25.27
CA LEU A 425 -37.99 -15.36 -24.42
C LEU A 425 -39.20 -15.89 -25.24
N ARG A 426 -39.36 -15.44 -26.49
CA ARG A 426 -40.42 -15.94 -27.39
C ARG A 426 -40.15 -17.36 -27.91
N LEU A 427 -38.89 -17.78 -28.06
CA LEU A 427 -38.55 -19.17 -28.41
C LEU A 427 -38.80 -20.15 -27.26
N ALA A 428 -38.51 -19.77 -26.02
CA ALA A 428 -38.78 -20.59 -24.83
C ALA A 428 -40.29 -20.93 -24.71
N ARG A 429 -41.17 -19.93 -24.94
CA ARG A 429 -42.63 -20.12 -24.98
C ARG A 429 -43.10 -21.14 -26.02
N ARG A 430 -42.39 -21.30 -27.16
CA ARG A 430 -42.76 -22.28 -28.20
C ARG A 430 -42.29 -23.70 -27.89
N ARG A 431 -41.19 -23.89 -27.15
CA ARG A 431 -40.74 -25.24 -26.73
C ARG A 431 -41.61 -25.82 -25.62
N ARG A 432 -41.98 -25.02 -24.61
CA ARG A 432 -42.82 -25.50 -23.48
C ARG A 432 -44.21 -26.03 -23.88
N ARG A 433 -44.81 -25.53 -24.97
CA ARG A 433 -46.08 -26.10 -25.52
C ARG A 433 -45.94 -27.46 -26.22
N ARG A 434 -44.73 -27.94 -26.52
CA ARG A 434 -44.50 -29.27 -27.13
C ARG A 434 -43.99 -30.32 -26.14
N GLN A 435 -43.42 -29.93 -25.01
CA GLN A 435 -42.81 -30.86 -24.05
C GLN A 435 -43.75 -31.35 -22.93
N GLY A 436 -45.01 -30.89 -22.87
CA GLY A 436 -46.01 -31.38 -21.91
C GLY A 436 -46.51 -32.82 -22.14
N ARG A 437 -45.67 -33.72 -22.66
CA ARG A 437 -46.00 -35.13 -22.94
C ARG A 437 -44.88 -36.15 -22.72
N GLU A 438 -43.63 -35.74 -22.45
CA GLU A 438 -42.53 -36.67 -22.17
C GLU A 438 -41.74 -36.17 -20.95
N GLY A 439 -41.54 -37.05 -19.98
CA GLY A 439 -41.05 -36.67 -18.65
C GLY A 439 -39.52 -36.60 -18.50
N GLY A 440 -39.09 -36.06 -17.36
CA GLY A 440 -37.84 -36.48 -16.73
C GLY A 440 -36.52 -35.95 -17.31
N ARG A 441 -36.31 -34.62 -17.32
CA ARG A 441 -34.96 -34.04 -17.20
C ARG A 441 -34.95 -32.83 -16.28
N ARG A 442 -33.98 -32.79 -15.35
CA ARG A 442 -33.67 -31.60 -14.54
C ARG A 442 -33.17 -30.48 -15.47
N GLU A 443 -33.95 -29.40 -15.63
CA GLU A 443 -33.40 -28.12 -16.08
C GLU A 443 -32.66 -27.50 -14.88
N ARG A 444 -31.40 -27.09 -15.06
CA ARG A 444 -30.72 -26.20 -14.09
C ARG A 444 -31.32 -24.81 -14.25
N GLY A 445 -31.38 -24.03 -13.16
CA GLY A 445 -31.91 -22.66 -13.17
C GLY A 445 -31.18 -21.73 -14.14
N ASP A 446 -31.74 -20.54 -14.38
CA ASP A 446 -31.13 -19.54 -15.27
C ASP A 446 -29.72 -19.19 -14.75
N PRO A 447 -28.65 -19.34 -15.57
CA PRO A 447 -27.29 -19.01 -15.15
C PRO A 447 -27.17 -17.58 -14.61
N ALA A 448 -27.91 -16.62 -15.18
CA ALA A 448 -27.88 -15.22 -14.73
C ALA A 448 -28.45 -15.01 -13.32
N LEU A 449 -29.28 -15.94 -12.82
CA LEU A 449 -29.81 -15.92 -11.45
C LEU A 449 -28.96 -16.72 -10.46
N ALA A 450 -28.20 -17.71 -10.95
CA ALA A 450 -27.14 -18.33 -10.16
C ALA A 450 -25.96 -17.35 -9.96
N GLU A 451 -25.55 -16.62 -11.00
CA GLU A 451 -24.60 -15.50 -10.91
C GLU A 451 -25.09 -14.45 -9.90
N LEU A 452 -26.37 -14.05 -9.96
CA LEU A 452 -26.94 -13.11 -8.98
C LEU A 452 -26.84 -13.61 -7.54
N THR A 453 -26.91 -14.93 -7.34
CA THR A 453 -27.02 -15.56 -6.02
C THR A 453 -25.74 -15.45 -5.20
N VAL A 454 -24.58 -15.75 -5.80
CA VAL A 454 -23.31 -15.61 -5.08
C VAL A 454 -22.98 -14.13 -4.82
N ALA A 455 -23.40 -13.23 -5.73
CA ALA A 455 -23.13 -11.79 -5.68
C ALA A 455 -23.75 -11.11 -4.46
N LEU A 456 -24.93 -11.57 -4.11
CA LEU A 456 -25.70 -11.06 -2.99
C LEU A 456 -25.14 -11.60 -1.67
N LEU A 457 -24.77 -12.87 -1.60
CA LEU A 457 -24.11 -13.46 -0.43
C LEU A 457 -22.78 -12.73 -0.11
N ALA A 458 -21.92 -12.53 -1.11
CA ALA A 458 -20.65 -11.83 -0.95
C ALA A 458 -20.81 -10.34 -0.57
N GLY A 459 -21.81 -9.65 -1.15
CA GLY A 459 -22.11 -8.26 -0.80
C GLY A 459 -22.62 -8.10 0.65
N HIS A 460 -23.27 -9.11 1.22
CA HIS A 460 -23.81 -9.06 2.57
C HIS A 460 -22.74 -9.40 3.63
N SER A 461 -21.80 -10.31 3.35
CA SER A 461 -20.66 -10.57 4.26
C SER A 461 -19.78 -9.33 4.47
N CYS A 462 -19.51 -8.55 3.41
CA CYS A 462 -18.77 -7.28 3.55
C CYS A 462 -19.53 -6.23 4.38
N LEU A 463 -20.86 -6.28 4.44
CA LEU A 463 -21.68 -5.36 5.23
C LEU A 463 -21.76 -5.76 6.72
N GLU A 464 -21.53 -7.02 7.06
CA GLU A 464 -21.46 -7.48 8.45
C GLU A 464 -20.12 -7.13 9.11
N GLU A 465 -18.98 -7.31 8.40
CA GLU A 465 -17.67 -6.91 8.92
C GLU A 465 -17.57 -5.39 9.18
N HIS A 466 -18.28 -4.57 8.41
CA HIS A 466 -18.39 -3.12 8.66
C HIS A 466 -19.32 -2.73 9.83
N ARG A 467 -20.10 -3.65 10.41
CA ARG A 467 -20.98 -3.38 11.56
C ARG A 467 -20.36 -3.69 12.92
N ASP A 468 -19.36 -4.57 13.01
CA ASP A 468 -18.79 -5.00 14.30
C ASP A 468 -17.67 -4.07 14.84
N VAL A 469 -17.87 -2.75 14.68
CA VAL A 469 -17.04 -1.70 15.32
C VAL A 469 -17.93 -0.87 16.24
N SER A 470 -18.49 -1.52 17.27
CA SER A 470 -19.31 -0.86 18.30
C SER A 470 -19.21 -1.58 19.64
N ARG A 471 -18.02 -1.55 20.27
CA ARG A 471 -17.88 -1.92 21.69
C ARG A 471 -18.46 -0.82 22.59
N PRO A 472 -19.22 -1.16 23.64
CA PRO A 472 -19.77 -0.18 24.57
C PRO A 472 -18.65 0.46 25.42
N LEU A 473 -18.74 1.78 25.60
CA LEU A 473 -17.89 2.53 26.51
C LEU A 473 -18.18 2.15 27.97
N VAL A 474 -17.13 1.99 28.76
CA VAL A 474 -17.21 1.77 30.22
C VAL A 474 -17.67 3.07 30.89
N PRO A 475 -18.63 3.05 31.83
CA PRO A 475 -19.09 4.26 32.51
C PRO A 475 -18.05 4.74 33.51
N THR A 476 -17.62 6.00 33.37
CA THR A 476 -16.87 6.74 34.41
C THR A 476 -17.83 7.47 35.35
N GLU A 477 -17.58 7.40 36.65
CA GLU A 477 -18.35 8.09 37.69
C GLU A 477 -18.21 9.64 37.62
N PRO A 478 -19.15 10.40 38.23
CA PRO A 478 -19.45 11.77 37.79
C PRO A 478 -18.62 12.84 38.51
N VAL A 479 -18.39 13.95 37.80
CA VAL A 479 -17.93 15.22 38.40
C VAL A 479 -18.94 16.33 38.09
N VAL A 480 -19.75 16.61 39.12
CA VAL A 480 -20.42 17.86 39.51
C VAL A 480 -20.65 18.94 38.44
N GLU A 481 -21.92 19.30 38.26
CA GLU A 481 -22.42 20.43 37.48
C GLU A 481 -21.93 21.79 37.99
N LEU A 482 -21.71 22.74 37.07
CA LEU A 482 -22.00 24.15 37.33
C LEU A 482 -22.71 24.73 36.10
N GLU A 483 -23.94 25.21 36.32
CA GLU A 483 -24.76 25.87 35.30
C GLU A 483 -24.13 27.20 34.83
N THR A 484 -24.37 27.60 33.58
CA THR A 484 -25.21 28.78 33.26
C THR A 484 -25.20 29.14 31.77
N GLY A 485 -26.34 29.64 31.28
CA GLY A 485 -26.36 30.71 30.26
C GLY A 485 -26.22 30.33 28.78
N HIS A 486 -27.33 29.98 28.13
CA HIS A 486 -27.54 30.35 26.71
C HIS A 486 -27.54 31.88 26.56
N PRO A 487 -27.05 32.44 25.44
CA PRO A 487 -28.01 32.81 24.40
C PRO A 487 -27.58 32.50 22.96
N ARG A 488 -28.61 32.49 22.10
CA ARG A 488 -28.59 32.26 20.65
C ARG A 488 -27.62 33.19 19.91
N GLN A 489 -27.02 32.70 18.83
CA GLN A 489 -26.56 33.54 17.71
C GLN A 489 -27.22 33.12 16.40
N THR A 490 -27.65 34.13 15.65
CA THR A 490 -28.20 34.07 14.29
C THR A 490 -27.09 34.19 13.25
N HIS A 491 -27.27 33.56 12.09
CA HIS A 491 -26.47 33.82 10.89
C HIS A 491 -26.47 35.31 10.49
N VAL A 492 -25.29 35.86 10.16
CA VAL A 492 -25.08 36.79 9.01
C VAL A 492 -23.66 36.52 8.44
N HIS A 493 -23.52 36.76 7.15
CA HIS A 493 -22.33 36.57 6.30
C HIS A 493 -21.22 37.63 6.46
N ASP A 494 -20.07 37.29 5.88
CA ASP A 494 -19.08 38.11 5.15
C ASP A 494 -19.03 39.64 5.37
N GLU A 495 -17.84 40.17 5.66
CA GLU A 495 -17.03 40.83 4.60
C GLU A 495 -15.57 41.08 5.03
N ASP A 496 -14.69 41.25 4.04
CA ASP A 496 -13.28 41.62 4.19
C ASP A 496 -13.09 43.02 4.82
N VAL A 497 -11.89 43.24 5.40
CA VAL A 497 -10.96 44.34 5.07
C VAL A 497 -9.77 44.29 6.04
N GLY A 498 -8.55 44.42 5.51
CA GLY A 498 -7.31 44.36 6.29
C GLY A 498 -6.69 45.72 6.64
N SER A 499 -5.43 45.65 7.07
CA SER A 499 -4.45 46.72 7.33
C SER A 499 -4.63 47.63 8.56
N ASP A 500 -3.60 47.54 9.42
CA ASP A 500 -2.92 48.61 10.18
C ASP A 500 -3.71 49.70 10.94
N VAL A 501 -3.33 49.90 12.22
CA VAL A 501 -2.51 51.07 12.61
C VAL A 501 -1.98 50.94 14.04
N LEU A 502 -0.68 51.18 14.20
CA LEU A 502 -0.02 51.41 15.49
C LEU A 502 -0.36 52.81 16.05
N ARG A 503 -0.66 52.94 17.35
CA ARG A 503 0.20 53.68 18.32
C ARG A 503 -0.41 53.91 19.72
N ARG A 504 0.43 53.63 20.72
CA ARG A 504 0.65 54.37 21.98
C ARG A 504 -0.51 54.50 22.98
N LEU A 505 -0.26 54.04 24.21
CA LEU A 505 0.18 54.98 25.25
C LEU A 505 1.09 54.30 26.29
N ASP A 506 1.92 55.12 26.92
CA ASP A 506 3.05 54.75 27.80
C ASP A 506 2.69 55.08 29.26
N ARG A 507 3.15 54.23 30.22
CA ARG A 507 3.68 54.64 31.53
C ARG A 507 4.07 53.45 32.42
N GLY A 508 5.39 53.24 32.55
CA GLY A 508 6.04 53.38 33.87
C GLY A 508 6.23 52.16 34.80
N ARG A 509 7.52 51.80 34.93
CA ARG A 509 8.26 51.42 36.16
C ARG A 509 8.42 49.93 36.59
N ARG A 510 9.67 49.51 36.31
CA ARG A 510 10.68 48.84 37.18
C ARG A 510 10.75 47.30 37.21
N VAL A 511 11.95 46.87 36.87
CA VAL A 511 12.51 45.51 36.89
C VAL A 511 12.98 45.11 38.29
N ARG A 512 12.92 43.81 38.62
CA ARG A 512 13.94 43.11 39.43
C ARG A 512 14.19 41.71 38.84
N HIS A 513 15.45 41.29 38.83
CA HIS A 513 15.88 39.91 38.58
C HIS A 513 15.43 38.98 39.71
N VAL A 514 15.22 37.70 39.39
CA VAL A 514 15.43 36.55 40.28
C VAL A 514 16.10 35.43 39.48
N ASP A 515 17.01 34.71 40.13
CA ASP A 515 17.95 33.75 39.53
C ASP A 515 17.42 32.32 39.35
N ARG A 516 18.28 31.49 38.74
CA ARG A 516 18.20 30.02 38.63
C ARG A 516 17.73 29.33 39.92
N VAL A 517 17.02 28.22 39.75
CA VAL A 517 16.81 27.21 40.81
C VAL A 517 17.20 25.83 40.26
N GLU A 518 18.14 25.17 40.95
CA GLU A 518 18.54 23.77 40.73
C GLU A 518 17.62 22.81 41.51
N PRO A 519 17.44 21.55 41.06
CA PRO A 519 16.63 20.57 41.78
C PRO A 519 17.32 20.06 43.04
N ARG A 520 16.62 20.06 44.19
CA ARG A 520 17.11 19.48 45.44
C ARG A 520 16.49 18.10 45.72
N LEU A 521 17.34 17.18 46.19
CA LEU A 521 16.91 15.95 46.84
C LEU A 521 16.15 16.23 48.15
N VAL A 522 15.29 15.28 48.55
CA VAL A 522 14.77 15.15 49.92
C VAL A 522 15.05 13.72 50.40
N THR A 523 15.47 13.59 51.65
CA THR A 523 15.96 12.35 52.30
C THR A 523 15.23 12.12 53.63
N ASP A 524 14.95 10.84 53.96
CA ASP A 524 14.71 10.29 55.32
C ASP A 524 13.56 10.89 56.16
N ARG A 525 12.79 10.18 57.02
CA ARG A 525 12.83 8.83 57.66
C ARG A 525 11.45 8.62 58.38
N PRO A 526 11.20 7.60 59.25
CA PRO A 526 11.79 6.27 59.41
C PRO A 526 10.78 5.10 59.58
N GLY A 527 11.23 3.86 59.33
CA GLY A 527 11.14 2.76 60.32
C GLY A 527 9.92 1.83 60.36
N GLU A 528 10.09 0.61 59.82
CA GLU A 528 9.71 -0.63 60.51
C GLU A 528 10.56 -1.81 59.98
N GLN A 529 10.88 -2.79 60.83
CA GLN A 529 11.73 -3.95 60.51
C GLN A 529 10.86 -5.20 60.28
N LEU A 530 11.27 -6.13 59.39
CA LEU A 530 11.49 -7.56 59.73
C LEU A 530 11.93 -8.44 58.54
N ALA A 531 12.83 -9.38 58.84
CA ALA A 531 12.99 -10.71 58.22
C ALA A 531 13.40 -10.85 56.73
N ASP A 532 14.66 -10.57 56.45
CA ASP A 532 15.66 -11.57 56.01
C ASP A 532 15.19 -12.83 55.22
N ARG A 533 15.42 -12.84 53.91
CA ARG A 533 15.74 -14.05 53.12
C ARG A 533 16.72 -13.74 51.98
N SER A 534 18.00 -13.93 52.22
CA SER A 534 19.03 -14.00 51.19
C SER A 534 18.89 -15.28 50.34
N ILE A 535 18.95 -15.16 49.01
CA ILE A 535 19.18 -16.29 48.11
C ILE A 535 20.63 -16.24 47.64
N VAL A 536 21.34 -17.33 47.91
CA VAL A 536 22.79 -17.47 47.72
C VAL A 536 23.12 -17.80 46.27
N LEU A 537 24.09 -17.09 45.70
CA LEU A 537 24.74 -17.45 44.44
C LEU A 537 25.56 -18.74 44.63
N HIS A 538 25.29 -19.77 43.80
CA HIS A 538 26.14 -20.96 43.74
C HIS A 538 26.89 -21.03 42.41
N ASP A 539 28.16 -20.66 42.47
CA ASP A 539 29.16 -20.97 41.44
C ASP A 539 29.65 -22.42 41.61
N LYS A 540 29.72 -23.17 40.50
CA LYS A 540 30.49 -24.42 40.40
C LYS A 540 30.99 -24.64 38.96
N HIS A 541 32.31 -24.63 38.83
CA HIS A 541 33.04 -25.05 37.64
C HIS A 541 32.62 -26.43 37.11
N HIS A 542 32.53 -26.56 35.78
CA HIS A 542 33.23 -27.62 35.03
C HIS A 542 33.39 -27.26 33.55
N THR A 543 34.63 -27.28 33.06
CA THR A 543 34.96 -27.29 31.62
C THR A 543 34.83 -28.70 31.05
N PRO A 544 34.59 -28.85 29.73
CA PRO A 544 35.67 -29.42 28.92
C PRO A 544 35.81 -28.86 27.48
N ARG A 545 37.07 -28.59 27.13
CA ARG A 545 37.79 -28.77 25.84
C ARG A 545 37.06 -28.53 24.49
N LEU A 546 37.63 -27.57 23.75
CA LEU A 546 37.62 -27.46 22.29
C LEU A 546 38.16 -28.72 21.58
N LEU A 547 37.57 -29.06 20.44
CA LEU A 547 38.17 -29.84 19.36
C LEU A 547 37.76 -29.23 18.00
N GLN A 548 38.74 -29.06 17.10
CA GLN A 548 38.54 -28.50 15.75
C GLN A 548 38.08 -29.57 14.73
N PRO A 549 37.55 -29.17 13.56
CA PRO A 549 36.76 -30.06 12.72
C PRO A 549 37.60 -30.93 11.76
N HIS A 550 37.12 -32.14 11.49
CA HIS A 550 37.55 -32.97 10.35
C HIS A 550 36.37 -33.24 9.41
N ALA A 551 36.64 -33.19 8.11
CA ALA A 551 35.65 -33.36 7.06
C ALA A 551 35.37 -34.84 6.71
N SER A 552 34.11 -35.16 6.42
CA SER A 552 33.73 -36.37 5.68
C SER A 552 32.43 -36.18 4.89
N LYS A 553 32.36 -36.79 3.70
CA LYS A 553 31.36 -36.58 2.64
C LYS A 553 29.94 -37.09 2.99
N PRO A 554 28.88 -36.59 2.31
CA PRO A 554 27.49 -36.92 2.64
C PRO A 554 27.08 -38.32 2.17
N GLN A 555 26.21 -38.98 2.95
CA GLN A 555 25.50 -40.20 2.54
C GLN A 555 24.12 -39.88 1.97
N GLN A 556 23.73 -40.62 0.93
CA GLN A 556 22.46 -40.50 0.24
C GLN A 556 21.32 -41.10 1.07
N LEU A 557 20.18 -40.40 1.17
CA LEU A 557 18.91 -40.98 1.59
C LEU A 557 17.96 -41.04 0.39
N ARG A 558 17.46 -42.24 0.10
CA ARG A 558 16.61 -42.54 -1.07
C ARG A 558 15.18 -42.09 -0.83
N CYS A 559 14.62 -41.28 -1.74
CA CYS A 559 13.17 -41.18 -1.88
C CYS A 559 12.62 -42.45 -2.55
N LEU A 560 11.56 -43.03 -1.98
CA LEU A 560 10.77 -44.08 -2.59
C LEU A 560 9.73 -43.46 -3.54
N MET A 561 9.75 -43.89 -4.80
CA MET A 561 8.78 -43.52 -5.82
C MET A 561 8.00 -44.75 -6.28
N THR A 562 6.68 -44.62 -6.32
CA THR A 562 5.74 -45.44 -7.12
C THR A 562 4.83 -44.41 -7.80
N GLY A 563 5.08 -44.00 -9.05
CA GLY A 563 4.57 -44.63 -10.28
C GLY A 563 3.12 -44.15 -10.55
N CYS A 564 2.65 -43.73 -11.72
CA CYS A 564 3.12 -43.63 -13.13
C CYS A 564 2.23 -42.58 -13.86
N HIS A 565 2.36 -42.15 -15.12
CA HIS A 565 3.22 -42.46 -16.28
C HIS A 565 3.23 -41.26 -17.27
N GLY A 566 4.22 -41.19 -18.18
CA GLY A 566 4.20 -40.33 -19.39
C GLY A 566 4.80 -38.91 -19.22
N GLY A 567 5.59 -38.38 -20.15
CA GLY A 567 6.16 -39.00 -21.36
C GLY A 567 6.79 -37.97 -22.30
N CYS A 568 8.02 -38.22 -22.77
CA CYS A 568 8.80 -37.41 -23.72
C CYS A 568 9.16 -35.96 -23.31
N SER A 569 10.18 -35.29 -23.86
CA SER A 569 11.54 -35.65 -24.29
C SER A 569 12.14 -34.41 -24.97
N LEU A 570 13.31 -33.91 -24.55
CA LEU A 570 14.31 -33.14 -25.34
C LEU A 570 15.19 -32.27 -24.42
N CYS A 571 16.33 -32.80 -24.02
CA CYS A 571 17.53 -32.05 -23.66
C CYS A 571 18.73 -32.95 -23.96
N ASP A 572 19.56 -32.58 -24.95
CA ASP A 572 20.93 -33.08 -25.07
C ASP A 572 21.79 -32.11 -25.91
N ARG A 573 23.05 -31.92 -25.48
CA ARG A 573 24.16 -31.18 -26.14
C ARG A 573 24.02 -29.64 -26.20
N SER A 574 25.04 -28.82 -25.96
CA SER A 574 26.51 -28.99 -25.72
C SER A 574 26.93 -27.95 -24.66
N VAL A 575 27.87 -28.12 -23.73
CA VAL A 575 29.32 -28.41 -23.83
C VAL A 575 30.07 -27.47 -24.78
N GLU A 576 30.44 -26.29 -24.28
CA GLU A 576 31.82 -25.91 -23.90
C GLU A 576 31.78 -24.84 -22.80
#